data_AF-A0A7R9W3A5-F1
#
_entry.id   AF-A0A7R9W3A5-F1
#
_cell.length_a   1.000
_cell.length_b   1.000
_cell.length_c   1.000
_cell.angle_alpha   90.00
_cell.angle_beta   90.00
_cell.angle_gamma   90.00
#
_symmetry.space_group_name_H-M   'P 1'
#
loop_
_entity.id
_entity.type
_entity.pdbx_description
1 polymer ?
#
loop_
_entity_poly.entity_id
_entity_poly.type
_entity_poly.pdbx_seq_one_letter_code
_entity_poly.pdbx_strand_id
1 'polypeptide(L)'
;WTTIATRWKGGFRGPSSSQQYIENMAWTQVQACGVVALLCSAWNLFGDLYFLDFYAAHMDEEDQFGSVRAVSQPGNLFRFDDGGSSFGLVLAQAGGWMYPLWACATTLPLYKGLRGAGFWSSVAPCAVLAYGLCVVGGALHSAFSFLTVLPNAYHHPASEECEQMTESSTIFQFLQTTQTTIVRHLIVGCLPGYIACNVASAWIFFVVFTKSHQIKFPKWFNLFNPFVTMAWVAILSSLLPDPWAFYIFGSLGTWGVLILNLGLSYFLWDSQDNLFPVPTENTCSGSDNISYGSVSKK
;
A
#
# COMPACT_ATOMS: atom_id res chain seq x y z
N TRP A 1 12.94 35.21 11.70
CA TRP A 1 12.94 34.59 13.04
C TRP A 1 12.36 35.50 14.13
N THR A 2 12.52 36.82 14.06
CA THR A 2 11.91 37.78 15.01
C THR A 2 10.41 38.09 14.77
N THR A 3 9.89 37.88 13.56
CA THR A 3 8.47 38.14 13.22
C THR A 3 7.49 37.05 13.69
N ILE A 4 7.98 35.91 14.19
CA ILE A 4 7.14 34.81 14.67
C ILE A 4 6.83 34.97 16.18
N ALA A 5 7.66 35.70 16.93
CA ALA A 5 7.55 35.82 18.38
C ALA A 5 6.47 36.82 18.86
N THR A 6 6.06 37.77 18.02
CA THR A 6 5.05 38.80 18.41
C THR A 6 3.60 38.33 18.29
N ARG A 7 3.34 37.16 17.70
CA ARG A 7 1.98 36.62 17.56
C ARG A 7 1.45 35.86 18.79
N TRP A 8 2.26 35.74 19.84
CA TRP A 8 1.98 34.86 20.99
C TRP A 8 1.39 35.56 22.22
N LYS A 9 1.14 36.89 22.15
CA LYS A 9 0.53 37.66 23.27
C LYS A 9 -0.91 38.14 23.02
N GLY A 10 -1.48 37.86 21.85
CA GLY A 10 -2.91 38.09 21.61
C GLY A 10 -3.69 36.86 22.07
N GLY A 11 -4.67 37.03 22.95
CA GLY A 11 -5.54 35.95 23.43
C GLY A 11 -6.03 35.04 22.30
N PHE A 12 -6.19 33.76 22.61
CA PHE A 12 -6.69 32.71 21.71
C PHE A 12 -8.03 33.14 21.09
N ARG A 13 -8.00 33.91 20.00
CA ARG A 13 -9.13 33.96 19.07
C ARG A 13 -9.14 32.59 18.42
N GLY A 14 -10.28 31.90 18.55
CA GLY A 14 -10.50 30.64 17.85
C GLY A 14 -10.16 30.76 16.36
N PRO A 15 -9.87 29.63 15.69
CA PRO A 15 -9.56 29.64 14.27
C PRO A 15 -10.62 30.44 13.51
N SER A 16 -10.19 31.30 12.59
CA SER A 16 -11.14 32.03 11.75
C SER A 16 -12.00 31.04 10.96
N SER A 17 -13.22 31.43 10.59
CA SER A 17 -14.11 30.61 9.74
C SER A 17 -13.40 30.09 8.47
N SER A 18 -12.45 30.85 7.94
CA SER A 18 -11.59 30.44 6.82
C SER A 18 -10.59 29.33 7.16
N GLN A 19 -10.00 29.31 8.37
CA GLN A 19 -9.09 28.23 8.80
C GLN A 19 -9.85 26.93 9.01
N GLN A 20 -11.02 27.01 9.64
CA GLN A 20 -11.89 25.85 9.86
C GLN A 20 -12.35 25.24 8.53
N TYR A 21 -12.67 26.08 7.54
CA TYR A 21 -12.99 25.64 6.18
C TYR A 21 -11.81 24.94 5.48
N ILE A 22 -10.59 25.49 5.58
CA ILE A 22 -9.38 24.89 4.98
C ILE A 22 -9.08 23.52 5.62
N GLU A 23 -9.26 23.39 6.93
CA GLU A 23 -9.05 22.13 7.64
C GLU A 23 -10.09 21.07 7.26
N ASN A 24 -11.37 21.46 7.11
CA ASN A 24 -12.42 20.56 6.65
C ASN A 24 -12.15 20.04 5.23
N MET A 25 -11.76 20.90 4.30
CA MET A 25 -11.36 20.48 2.95
C MET A 25 -10.17 19.50 2.98
N ALA A 26 -9.20 19.75 3.85
CA ALA A 26 -8.03 18.89 3.99
C ALA A 26 -8.40 17.48 4.50
N TRP A 27 -9.49 17.33 5.25
CA TRP A 27 -9.94 16.03 5.76
C TRP A 27 -10.76 15.24 4.75
N THR A 28 -11.64 15.88 3.99
CA THR A 28 -12.34 15.24 2.86
C THR A 28 -11.33 14.65 1.86
N GLN A 29 -10.21 15.34 1.63
CA GLN A 29 -9.12 14.82 0.80
C GLN A 29 -8.49 13.54 1.39
N VAL A 30 -8.33 13.45 2.71
CA VAL A 30 -7.77 12.25 3.37
C VAL A 30 -8.71 11.07 3.23
N GLN A 31 -10.00 11.28 3.45
CA GLN A 31 -11.02 10.25 3.28
C GLN A 31 -11.10 9.77 1.83
N ALA A 32 -11.09 10.71 0.87
CA ALA A 32 -11.02 10.38 -0.55
C ALA A 32 -9.75 9.58 -0.91
N CYS A 33 -8.58 9.98 -0.39
CA CYS A 33 -7.34 9.23 -0.56
C CYS A 33 -7.45 7.82 0.05
N GLY A 34 -8.06 7.68 1.24
CA GLY A 34 -8.30 6.37 1.87
C GLY A 34 -9.13 5.45 0.98
N VAL A 35 -10.28 5.94 0.48
CA VAL A 35 -11.14 5.18 -0.44
C VAL A 35 -10.39 4.79 -1.71
N VAL A 36 -9.71 5.74 -2.36
CA VAL A 36 -8.94 5.47 -3.59
C VAL A 36 -7.83 4.45 -3.32
N ALA A 37 -7.10 4.58 -2.21
CA ALA A 37 -6.02 3.66 -1.87
C ALA A 37 -6.53 2.23 -1.61
N LEU A 38 -7.68 2.08 -0.96
CA LEU A 38 -8.33 0.78 -0.74
C LEU A 38 -8.79 0.14 -2.06
N LEU A 39 -9.41 0.93 -2.95
CA LEU A 39 -9.81 0.45 -4.28
C LEU A 39 -8.59 0.03 -5.12
N CYS A 40 -7.52 0.82 -5.10
CA CYS A 40 -6.27 0.46 -5.77
C CYS A 40 -5.67 -0.83 -5.18
N SER A 41 -5.68 -0.98 -3.85
CA SER A 41 -5.15 -2.17 -3.18
C SER A 41 -5.96 -3.42 -3.50
N ALA A 42 -7.30 -3.30 -3.55
CA ALA A 42 -8.19 -4.40 -3.93
C ALA A 42 -8.00 -4.82 -5.39
N TRP A 43 -7.86 -3.84 -6.28
CA TRP A 43 -7.52 -4.10 -7.68
C TRP A 43 -6.16 -4.80 -7.82
N ASN A 44 -5.18 -4.35 -7.03
CA ASN A 44 -3.86 -4.97 -7.02
C ASN A 44 -3.92 -6.43 -6.56
N LEU A 45 -4.71 -6.70 -5.52
CA LEU A 45 -4.90 -8.05 -5.01
C LEU A 45 -5.56 -8.95 -6.05
N PHE A 46 -6.55 -8.43 -6.78
CA PHE A 46 -7.12 -9.15 -7.91
C PHE A 46 -6.05 -9.48 -8.96
N GLY A 47 -5.19 -8.52 -9.30
CA GLY A 47 -4.08 -8.74 -10.24
C GLY A 47 -3.08 -9.80 -9.78
N ASP A 48 -2.67 -9.75 -8.50
CA ASP A 48 -1.78 -10.75 -7.91
C ASP A 48 -2.41 -12.14 -7.93
N LEU A 49 -3.66 -12.28 -7.49
CA LEU A 49 -4.37 -13.56 -7.48
C LEU A 49 -4.52 -14.14 -8.90
N TYR A 50 -4.84 -13.29 -9.87
CA TYR A 50 -4.94 -13.71 -11.28
C TYR A 50 -3.59 -14.19 -11.82
N PHE A 51 -2.50 -13.45 -11.53
CA PHE A 51 -1.17 -13.83 -11.97
C PHE A 51 -0.68 -15.11 -11.29
N LEU A 52 -0.87 -15.26 -9.98
CA LEU A 52 -0.47 -16.45 -9.24
C LEU A 52 -1.23 -17.68 -9.74
N ASP A 53 -2.52 -17.54 -10.04
CA ASP A 53 -3.30 -18.64 -10.58
C ASP A 53 -2.88 -19.01 -12.00
N PHE A 54 -2.54 -18.00 -12.82
CA PHE A 54 -1.93 -18.21 -14.13
C PHE A 54 -0.58 -18.92 -14.02
N TYR A 55 0.27 -18.48 -13.08
CA TYR A 55 1.57 -19.07 -12.80
C TYR A 55 1.43 -20.56 -12.46
N ALA A 56 0.54 -20.91 -11.54
CA ALA A 56 0.29 -22.30 -11.17
C ALA A 56 -0.18 -23.15 -12.37
N ALA A 57 -1.02 -22.57 -13.22
CA ALA A 57 -1.58 -23.25 -14.40
C ALA A 57 -0.58 -23.46 -15.55
N HIS A 58 0.33 -22.50 -15.80
CA HIS A 58 1.13 -22.45 -17.04
C HIS A 58 2.64 -22.53 -16.82
N MET A 59 3.11 -22.29 -15.59
CA MET A 59 4.53 -22.29 -15.27
C MET A 59 4.89 -23.49 -14.41
N ASP A 60 6.15 -23.92 -14.57
CA ASP A 60 6.71 -25.03 -13.83
C ASP A 60 7.34 -24.54 -12.53
N GLU A 61 7.05 -25.26 -11.45
CA GLU A 61 7.56 -25.01 -10.10
C GLU A 61 8.68 -25.98 -9.73
N GLU A 62 8.71 -27.18 -10.33
CA GLU A 62 9.53 -28.30 -9.85
C GLU A 62 10.89 -28.36 -10.57
N ASP A 63 10.91 -28.20 -11.90
CA ASP A 63 12.12 -28.42 -12.68
C ASP A 63 12.97 -27.15 -12.84
N GLN A 64 12.34 -26.04 -13.24
CA GLN A 64 13.01 -24.75 -13.42
C GLN A 64 12.06 -23.61 -13.05
N PHE A 65 12.37 -22.90 -11.98
CA PHE A 65 11.56 -21.79 -11.47
C PHE A 65 11.23 -20.79 -12.58
N GLY A 66 9.93 -20.66 -12.85
CA GLY A 66 9.40 -19.71 -13.82
C GLY A 66 9.58 -20.13 -15.27
N SER A 67 9.90 -21.39 -15.55
CA SER A 67 9.87 -21.93 -16.92
C SER A 67 8.45 -22.28 -17.34
N VAL A 68 8.23 -22.46 -18.65
CA VAL A 68 6.92 -22.85 -19.20
C VAL A 68 6.68 -24.34 -18.91
N ARG A 69 5.52 -24.67 -18.36
CA ARG A 69 5.09 -26.05 -18.11
C ARG A 69 4.87 -26.79 -19.42
N ALA A 70 5.25 -28.06 -19.51
CA ALA A 70 5.05 -28.86 -20.72
C ALA A 70 3.57 -29.06 -21.07
N VAL A 71 2.72 -29.25 -20.06
CA VAL A 71 1.26 -29.44 -20.20
C VAL A 71 0.56 -28.46 -19.27
N SER A 72 -0.28 -27.57 -19.81
CA SER A 72 -1.07 -26.63 -19.00
C SER A 72 -2.05 -27.37 -18.09
N GLN A 73 -2.38 -26.75 -16.97
CA GLN A 73 -3.38 -27.24 -16.02
C GLN A 73 -4.46 -26.18 -15.82
N PRO A 74 -5.68 -26.57 -15.40
CA PRO A 74 -6.69 -25.58 -15.05
C PRO A 74 -6.22 -24.75 -13.83
N GLY A 75 -6.53 -23.45 -13.84
CA GLY A 75 -6.37 -22.61 -12.67
C GLY A 75 -7.33 -23.03 -11.54
N ASN A 76 -6.96 -22.73 -10.29
CA ASN A 76 -7.80 -23.02 -9.14
C ASN A 76 -8.87 -21.95 -8.91
N LEU A 77 -8.65 -20.71 -9.37
CA LEU A 77 -9.53 -19.57 -9.19
C LEU A 77 -10.17 -19.09 -10.50
N PHE A 78 -9.40 -19.14 -11.59
CA PHE A 78 -9.74 -18.64 -12.91
C PHE A 78 -9.57 -19.75 -13.95
N ARG A 79 -10.35 -19.67 -15.02
CA ARG A 79 -10.24 -20.58 -16.17
C ARG A 79 -9.40 -19.93 -17.26
N PHE A 80 -8.51 -20.71 -17.86
CA PHE A 80 -7.62 -20.25 -18.93
C PHE A 80 -7.84 -21.02 -20.25
N ASP A 81 -8.74 -22.01 -20.24
CA ASP A 81 -8.74 -23.14 -21.18
C ASP A 81 -9.53 -22.88 -22.47
N ASP A 82 -10.32 -21.81 -22.54
CA ASP A 82 -11.42 -21.70 -23.53
C ASP A 82 -11.12 -20.85 -24.77
N GLY A 83 -9.88 -20.42 -25.01
CA GLY A 83 -9.56 -19.44 -26.08
C GLY A 83 -10.36 -18.11 -25.99
N GLY A 84 -11.12 -17.96 -24.90
CA GLY A 84 -12.09 -16.91 -24.63
C GLY A 84 -11.43 -15.79 -23.86
N SER A 85 -11.56 -14.59 -24.43
CA SER A 85 -10.99 -13.31 -24.02
C SER A 85 -10.00 -13.35 -22.84
N SER A 86 -8.74 -13.13 -23.16
CA SER A 86 -7.66 -12.68 -22.26
C SER A 86 -7.98 -11.36 -21.53
N PHE A 87 -9.23 -10.89 -21.55
CA PHE A 87 -9.64 -9.63 -20.95
C PHE A 87 -9.36 -9.60 -19.45
N GLY A 88 -9.62 -10.69 -18.72
CA GLY A 88 -9.29 -10.77 -17.29
C GLY A 88 -7.79 -10.56 -17.03
N LEU A 89 -6.96 -11.19 -17.86
CA LEU A 89 -5.51 -11.04 -17.82
C LEU A 89 -5.07 -9.61 -18.18
N VAL A 90 -5.60 -9.05 -19.25
CA VAL A 90 -5.32 -7.66 -19.68
C VAL A 90 -5.77 -6.66 -18.61
N LEU A 91 -6.89 -6.92 -17.95
CA LEU A 91 -7.44 -6.10 -16.89
C LEU A 91 -6.57 -6.16 -15.63
N ALA A 92 -6.13 -7.35 -15.23
CA ALA A 92 -5.17 -7.56 -14.14
C ALA A 92 -3.84 -6.83 -14.42
N GLN A 93 -3.35 -6.88 -15.65
CA GLN A 93 -2.13 -6.18 -16.10
C GLN A 93 -2.30 -4.66 -16.09
N ALA A 94 -3.47 -4.15 -16.48
CA ALA A 94 -3.76 -2.72 -16.50
C ALA A 94 -3.69 -2.07 -15.09
N GLY A 95 -3.75 -2.87 -14.02
CA GLY A 95 -3.57 -2.40 -12.64
C GLY A 95 -2.25 -1.65 -12.41
N GLY A 96 -1.19 -1.98 -13.16
CA GLY A 96 0.11 -1.32 -13.07
C GLY A 96 0.06 0.20 -13.26
N TRP A 97 -0.91 0.69 -14.04
CA TRP A 97 -1.03 2.11 -14.39
C TRP A 97 -1.58 2.94 -13.24
N MET A 98 -2.25 2.31 -12.27
CA MET A 98 -2.84 2.99 -11.12
C MET A 98 -1.81 3.28 -10.02
N TYR A 99 -0.59 2.73 -10.09
CA TYR A 99 0.39 2.85 -9.01
C TYR A 99 0.84 4.27 -8.65
N PRO A 100 1.01 5.22 -9.60
CA PRO A 100 1.28 6.61 -9.22
C PRO A 100 0.14 7.21 -8.40
N LEU A 101 -1.12 6.94 -8.79
CA LEU A 101 -2.29 7.38 -8.03
C LEU A 101 -2.35 6.69 -6.67
N TRP A 102 -2.10 5.39 -6.63
CA TRP A 102 -2.08 4.60 -5.40
C TRP A 102 -1.00 5.09 -4.44
N ALA A 103 0.22 5.32 -4.93
CA ALA A 103 1.33 5.86 -4.14
C ALA A 103 0.97 7.20 -3.53
N CYS A 104 0.35 8.12 -4.28
CA CYS A 104 -0.15 9.38 -3.74
C CYS A 104 -1.26 9.16 -2.69
N ALA A 105 -2.24 8.32 -3.00
CA ALA A 105 -3.38 8.04 -2.13
C ALA A 105 -2.97 7.37 -0.81
N THR A 106 -1.91 6.56 -0.79
CA THR A 106 -1.33 5.97 0.42
C THR A 106 -0.44 6.96 1.17
N THR A 107 0.46 7.66 0.49
CA THR A 107 1.50 8.45 1.16
C THR A 107 1.02 9.82 1.65
N LEU A 108 0.00 10.41 1.04
CA LEU A 108 -0.54 11.70 1.49
C LEU A 108 -1.22 11.61 2.88
N PRO A 109 -2.14 10.67 3.15
CA PRO A 109 -2.68 10.45 4.49
C PRO A 109 -1.59 10.11 5.50
N LEU A 110 -0.65 9.22 5.14
CA LEU A 110 0.46 8.83 5.99
C LEU A 110 1.31 10.04 6.39
N TYR A 111 1.69 10.88 5.43
CA TYR A 111 2.42 12.11 5.68
C TYR A 111 1.65 13.04 6.63
N LYS A 112 0.34 13.24 6.40
CA LYS A 112 -0.50 14.08 7.28
C LYS A 112 -0.55 13.54 8.71
N GLY A 113 -0.56 12.22 8.90
CA GLY A 113 -0.51 11.60 10.22
C GLY A 113 0.86 11.73 10.89
N LEU A 114 1.96 11.68 10.11
CA LEU A 114 3.34 11.77 10.60
C LEU A 114 3.89 13.20 10.77
N ARG A 115 3.20 14.22 10.24
CA ARG A 115 3.73 15.60 10.10
C ARG A 115 4.37 16.20 11.35
N GLY A 116 3.90 15.84 12.55
CA GLY A 116 4.43 16.35 13.80
C GLY A 116 5.81 15.79 14.19
N ALA A 117 6.28 14.72 13.56
CA ALA A 117 7.57 14.10 13.85
C ALA A 117 8.79 14.81 13.23
N GLY A 118 8.57 15.83 12.39
CA GLY A 118 9.60 16.57 11.64
C GLY A 118 9.88 16.00 10.24
N PHE A 119 10.65 16.74 9.43
CA PHE A 119 10.86 16.44 8.00
C PHE A 119 11.39 15.02 7.75
N TRP A 120 12.49 14.63 8.39
CA TRP A 120 13.12 13.31 8.21
C TRP A 120 12.28 12.14 8.70
N SER A 121 11.34 12.38 9.63
CA SER A 121 10.47 11.34 10.18
C SER A 121 9.10 11.29 9.51
N SER A 122 8.77 12.26 8.65
CA SER A 122 7.49 12.32 7.94
C SER A 122 7.66 12.22 6.42
N VAL A 123 8.46 13.09 5.82
CA VAL A 123 8.63 13.19 4.37
C VAL A 123 9.47 12.06 3.82
N ALA A 124 10.67 11.83 4.38
CA ALA A 124 11.60 10.83 3.88
C ALA A 124 11.01 9.41 3.79
N PRO A 125 10.40 8.84 4.84
CA PRO A 125 9.77 7.51 4.74
C PRO A 125 8.62 7.46 3.74
N CYS A 126 7.82 8.53 3.63
CA CYS A 126 6.74 8.59 2.64
C CYS A 126 7.26 8.65 1.20
N ALA A 127 8.34 9.39 0.96
CA ALA A 127 8.97 9.49 -0.36
C ALA A 127 9.60 8.15 -0.78
N VAL A 128 10.30 7.48 0.15
CA VAL A 128 10.86 6.14 -0.10
C VAL A 128 9.75 5.12 -0.33
N LEU A 129 8.64 5.19 0.41
CA LEU A 129 7.47 4.33 0.18
C LEU A 129 6.84 4.60 -1.20
N ALA A 130 6.63 5.86 -1.58
CA ALA A 130 6.10 6.22 -2.90
C ALA A 130 7.00 5.70 -4.02
N TYR A 131 8.32 5.88 -3.88
CA TYR A 131 9.29 5.32 -4.82
C TYR A 131 9.17 3.80 -4.92
N GLY A 132 9.14 3.11 -3.78
CA GLY A 132 8.98 1.65 -3.74
C GLY A 132 7.70 1.18 -4.42
N LEU A 133 6.55 1.82 -4.11
CA LEU A 133 5.27 1.51 -4.73
C LEU A 133 5.29 1.73 -6.26
N CYS A 134 5.85 2.84 -6.73
CA CYS A 134 5.93 3.13 -8.17
C CYS A 134 6.87 2.15 -8.89
N VAL A 135 8.01 1.81 -8.30
CA VAL A 135 8.98 0.88 -8.90
C VAL A 135 8.45 -0.55 -8.91
N VAL A 136 8.03 -1.08 -7.76
CA VAL A 136 7.49 -2.45 -7.69
C VAL A 136 6.24 -2.55 -8.54
N GLY A 137 5.30 -1.63 -8.36
CA GLY A 137 4.01 -1.74 -8.99
C GLY A 137 3.97 -1.55 -10.48
N GLY A 138 4.61 -0.47 -10.94
CA GLY A 138 4.68 -0.16 -12.37
C GLY A 138 5.46 -1.24 -13.11
N ALA A 139 6.60 -1.70 -12.55
CA ALA A 139 7.42 -2.71 -13.21
C ALA A 139 6.80 -4.10 -13.15
N LEU A 140 6.26 -4.54 -12.01
CA LEU A 140 5.76 -5.91 -11.82
C LEU A 140 4.48 -6.16 -12.63
N HIS A 141 3.49 -5.26 -12.59
CA HIS A 141 2.26 -5.43 -13.37
C HIS A 141 2.47 -5.26 -14.87
N SER A 142 3.38 -4.36 -15.28
CA SER A 142 3.79 -4.29 -16.69
C SER A 142 4.59 -5.53 -17.09
N ALA A 143 5.32 -6.15 -16.16
CA ALA A 143 6.03 -7.39 -16.43
C ALA A 143 5.12 -8.61 -16.50
N PHE A 144 3.95 -8.59 -15.84
CA PHE A 144 2.95 -9.65 -15.98
C PHE A 144 2.53 -9.85 -17.44
N SER A 145 2.50 -8.81 -18.26
CA SER A 145 2.26 -9.00 -19.70
C SER A 145 3.38 -9.80 -20.37
N PHE A 146 4.65 -9.54 -20.05
CA PHE A 146 5.77 -10.30 -20.60
C PHE A 146 5.81 -11.74 -20.08
N LEU A 147 5.48 -11.95 -18.81
CA LEU A 147 5.48 -13.28 -18.19
C LEU A 147 4.36 -14.18 -18.70
N THR A 148 3.26 -13.61 -19.19
CA THR A 148 2.09 -14.39 -19.61
C THR A 148 2.05 -14.64 -21.11
N VAL A 149 2.75 -13.85 -21.92
CA VAL A 149 2.72 -13.99 -23.39
C VAL A 149 3.31 -15.32 -23.87
N LEU A 150 4.49 -15.71 -23.41
CA LEU A 150 5.14 -16.94 -23.89
C LEU A 150 4.40 -18.22 -23.46
N PRO A 151 3.99 -18.39 -22.18
CA PRO A 151 3.22 -19.57 -21.80
C PRO A 151 1.86 -19.62 -22.52
N ASN A 152 1.16 -18.48 -22.65
CA ASN A 152 -0.08 -18.45 -23.42
C ASN A 152 0.14 -18.83 -24.89
N ALA A 153 1.20 -18.32 -25.54
CA ALA A 153 1.49 -18.65 -26.93
C ALA A 153 1.80 -20.15 -27.12
N TYR A 154 2.46 -20.77 -26.14
CA TYR A 154 2.80 -22.19 -26.16
C TYR A 154 1.59 -23.10 -25.89
N HIS A 155 0.68 -22.69 -25.00
CA HIS A 155 -0.49 -23.49 -24.60
C HIS A 155 -1.78 -23.15 -25.36
N HIS A 156 -1.79 -22.12 -26.22
CA HIS A 156 -2.96 -21.81 -27.03
C HIS A 156 -3.24 -22.94 -28.02
N PRO A 157 -4.50 -23.37 -28.24
CA PRO A 157 -4.84 -24.39 -29.22
C PRO A 157 -4.19 -24.07 -30.57
N ALA A 158 -3.19 -24.87 -30.88
CA ALA A 158 -2.39 -24.77 -32.08
C ALA A 158 -3.27 -25.10 -33.29
N SER A 159 -3.10 -24.36 -34.39
CA SER A 159 -3.38 -24.93 -35.70
C SER A 159 -2.48 -26.16 -35.91
N GLU A 160 -2.85 -27.12 -36.76
CA GLU A 160 -2.04 -28.32 -37.04
C GLU A 160 -0.55 -28.01 -37.37
N GLU A 161 -0.27 -26.83 -37.96
CA GLU A 161 1.10 -26.36 -38.24
C GLU A 161 1.89 -25.96 -36.98
N CYS A 162 1.21 -25.51 -35.93
CA CYS A 162 1.84 -25.06 -34.69
C CYS A 162 2.14 -26.24 -33.75
N GLU A 163 1.33 -27.32 -33.80
CA GLU A 163 1.60 -28.57 -33.08
C GLU A 163 2.96 -29.18 -33.49
N GLN A 164 3.24 -29.22 -34.80
CA GLN A 164 4.51 -29.73 -35.33
C GLN A 164 5.73 -28.87 -34.93
N MET A 165 5.55 -27.56 -34.70
CA MET A 165 6.62 -26.70 -34.17
C MET A 165 6.83 -26.90 -32.67
N THR A 166 5.76 -27.08 -31.90
CA THR A 166 5.87 -27.33 -30.44
C THR A 166 6.48 -28.68 -30.09
N GLU A 167 6.40 -29.68 -30.98
CA GLU A 167 7.10 -30.97 -30.82
C GLU A 167 8.63 -30.88 -30.97
N SER A 168 9.15 -29.77 -31.50
CA SER A 168 10.60 -29.56 -31.59
C SER A 168 11.18 -29.25 -30.21
N SER A 169 12.01 -30.16 -29.69
CA SER A 169 12.76 -29.97 -28.44
C SER A 169 13.59 -28.69 -28.39
N THR A 170 13.98 -28.17 -29.56
CA THR A 170 14.74 -26.92 -29.67
C THR A 170 13.88 -25.68 -29.39
N ILE A 171 12.62 -25.67 -29.87
CA ILE A 171 11.68 -24.57 -29.63
C ILE A 171 11.27 -24.55 -28.16
N PHE A 172 10.98 -25.71 -27.58
CA PHE A 172 10.64 -25.80 -26.16
C PHE A 172 11.80 -25.32 -25.27
N GLN A 173 13.04 -25.73 -25.54
CA GLN A 173 14.22 -25.23 -24.81
C GLN A 173 14.43 -23.72 -24.96
N PHE A 174 14.18 -23.17 -26.15
CA PHE A 174 14.23 -21.73 -26.38
C PHE A 174 13.19 -20.99 -25.53
N LEU A 175 11.94 -21.47 -25.49
CA LEU A 175 10.87 -20.90 -24.68
C LEU A 175 11.19 -20.94 -23.18
N GLN A 176 11.66 -22.10 -22.68
CA GLN A 176 12.08 -22.25 -21.29
C GLN A 176 13.21 -21.27 -20.93
N THR A 177 14.26 -21.22 -21.75
CA THR A 177 15.41 -20.33 -21.52
C THR A 177 15.00 -18.86 -21.53
N THR A 178 14.15 -18.48 -22.48
CA THR A 178 13.65 -17.11 -22.62
C THR A 178 12.80 -16.72 -21.41
N GLN A 179 11.83 -17.56 -21.02
CA GLN A 179 10.95 -17.29 -19.89
C GLN A 179 11.72 -17.17 -18.58
N THR A 180 12.62 -18.11 -18.28
CA THR A 180 13.50 -18.06 -17.10
C THR A 180 14.34 -16.78 -17.08
N THR A 181 14.83 -16.35 -18.25
CA THR A 181 15.59 -15.11 -18.37
C THR A 181 14.73 -13.88 -18.08
N ILE A 182 13.50 -13.83 -18.58
CA ILE A 182 12.54 -12.75 -18.29
C ILE A 182 12.25 -12.69 -16.79
N VAL A 183 11.92 -13.82 -16.16
CA VAL A 183 11.64 -13.91 -14.72
C VAL A 183 12.84 -13.42 -13.90
N ARG A 184 14.05 -13.83 -14.25
CA ARG A 184 15.27 -13.39 -13.57
C ARG A 184 15.48 -11.87 -13.66
N HIS A 185 15.34 -11.30 -14.84
CA HIS A 185 15.49 -9.84 -15.03
C HIS A 185 14.40 -9.08 -14.29
N LEU A 186 13.18 -9.61 -14.24
CA LEU A 186 12.10 -9.02 -13.48
C LEU A 186 12.41 -8.98 -11.98
N ILE A 187 12.85 -10.09 -11.40
CA ILE A 187 13.18 -10.17 -9.97
C ILE A 187 14.27 -9.16 -9.62
N VAL A 188 15.35 -9.10 -10.42
CA VAL A 188 16.44 -8.15 -10.21
C VAL A 188 15.95 -6.70 -10.39
N GLY A 189 15.09 -6.45 -11.39
CA GLY A 189 14.52 -5.13 -11.64
C GLY A 189 13.58 -4.64 -10.53
N CYS A 190 12.84 -5.55 -9.88
CA CYS A 190 11.92 -5.21 -8.79
C CYS A 190 12.61 -5.09 -7.43
N LEU A 191 13.80 -5.67 -7.26
CA LEU A 191 14.54 -5.69 -5.98
C LEU A 191 14.71 -4.30 -5.34
N PRO A 192 15.10 -3.23 -6.06
CA PRO A 192 15.20 -1.89 -5.47
C PRO A 192 13.88 -1.40 -4.87
N GLY A 193 12.76 -1.72 -5.52
CA GLY A 193 11.43 -1.36 -5.03
C GLY A 193 11.07 -2.11 -3.74
N TYR A 194 11.34 -3.42 -3.69
CA TYR A 194 11.15 -4.23 -2.47
C TYR A 194 12.00 -3.72 -1.30
N ILE A 195 13.27 -3.39 -1.57
CA ILE A 195 14.16 -2.81 -0.56
C ILE A 195 13.61 -1.48 -0.07
N ALA A 196 13.19 -0.59 -0.97
CA ALA A 196 12.62 0.70 -0.61
C ALA A 196 11.36 0.56 0.26
N CYS A 197 10.42 -0.32 -0.12
CA CYS A 197 9.22 -0.59 0.67
C CYS A 197 9.55 -1.10 2.08
N ASN A 198 10.52 -2.02 2.21
CA ASN A 198 10.95 -2.55 3.51
C ASN A 198 11.63 -1.49 4.37
N VAL A 199 12.56 -0.71 3.80
CA VAL A 199 13.25 0.38 4.48
C VAL A 199 12.24 1.44 4.95
N ALA A 200 11.32 1.86 4.09
CA ALA A 200 10.27 2.80 4.46
C ALA A 200 9.39 2.25 5.58
N SER A 201 8.99 0.98 5.51
CA SER A 201 8.13 0.34 6.52
C SER A 201 8.81 0.27 7.89
N ALA A 202 10.07 -0.16 7.94
CA ALA A 202 10.86 -0.16 9.17
C ALA A 202 11.06 1.25 9.73
N TRP A 203 11.28 2.25 8.86
CA TRP A 203 11.40 3.64 9.25
C TRP A 203 10.08 4.18 9.85
N ILE A 204 8.95 3.92 9.21
CA ILE A 204 7.61 4.29 9.71
C ILE A 204 7.38 3.62 11.06
N PHE A 205 7.70 2.34 11.19
CA PHE A 205 7.56 1.58 12.44
C PHE A 205 8.32 2.28 13.58
N PHE A 206 9.57 2.64 13.33
CA PHE A 206 10.42 3.33 14.30
C PHE A 206 9.86 4.70 14.68
N VAL A 207 9.40 5.49 13.72
CA VAL A 207 8.81 6.81 13.97
C VAL A 207 7.54 6.70 14.82
N VAL A 208 6.64 5.78 14.47
CA VAL A 208 5.39 5.56 15.22
C VAL A 208 5.70 5.10 16.64
N PHE A 209 6.67 4.19 16.82
CA PHE A 209 7.05 3.68 18.13
C PHE A 209 7.63 4.77 19.03
N THR A 210 8.58 5.55 18.52
CA THR A 210 9.36 6.53 19.30
C THR A 210 8.66 7.88 19.45
N LYS A 211 7.88 8.30 18.46
CA LYS A 211 7.28 9.64 18.39
C LYS A 211 5.75 9.65 18.39
N SER A 212 5.09 8.57 18.82
CA SER A 212 3.62 8.46 18.93
C SER A 212 2.93 9.64 19.63
N HIS A 213 3.58 10.31 20.58
CA HIS A 213 3.04 11.49 21.27
C HIS A 213 3.05 12.78 20.44
N GLN A 214 3.78 12.80 19.31
CA GLN A 214 3.92 13.96 18.41
C GLN A 214 3.13 13.80 17.11
N ILE A 215 2.61 12.61 16.84
CA ILE A 215 1.93 12.26 15.59
C ILE A 215 0.51 11.82 15.88
N LYS A 216 -0.30 11.66 14.83
CA LYS A 216 -1.69 11.19 14.97
C LYS A 216 -1.81 9.68 15.22
N PHE A 217 -0.73 8.93 15.00
CA PHE A 217 -0.75 7.49 15.10
C PHE A 217 -0.29 7.01 16.49
N PRO A 218 -1.15 6.29 17.22
CA PRO A 218 -0.77 5.63 18.46
C PRO A 218 0.15 4.44 18.19
N LYS A 219 0.90 3.95 19.20
CA LYS A 219 1.93 2.90 19.01
C LYS A 219 1.41 1.62 18.34
N TRP A 220 0.19 1.18 18.69
CA TRP A 220 -0.48 0.02 18.09
C TRP A 220 -0.82 0.17 16.60
N PHE A 221 -0.73 1.37 16.01
CA PHE A 221 -0.78 1.55 14.56
C PHE A 221 0.27 0.70 13.84
N ASN A 222 1.37 0.34 14.51
CA ASN A 222 2.38 -0.56 13.96
C ASN A 222 1.85 -1.97 13.62
N LEU A 223 0.69 -2.39 14.12
CA LEU A 223 0.03 -3.62 13.66
C LEU A 223 -0.39 -3.54 12.18
N PHE A 224 -0.64 -2.32 11.69
CA PHE A 224 -0.97 -2.04 10.29
C PHE A 224 0.27 -1.71 9.45
N ASN A 225 1.46 -1.72 10.04
CA ASN A 225 2.69 -1.44 9.30
C ASN A 225 2.98 -2.60 8.32
N PRO A 226 3.42 -2.32 7.07
CA PRO A 226 3.70 -3.39 6.12
C PRO A 226 4.74 -4.40 6.64
N PHE A 227 5.75 -3.96 7.39
CA PHE A 227 6.78 -4.84 7.97
C PHE A 227 6.17 -5.89 8.92
N VAL A 228 5.29 -5.46 9.82
CA VAL A 228 4.58 -6.36 10.75
C VAL A 228 3.56 -7.20 10.01
N THR A 229 2.91 -6.62 8.99
CA THR A 229 1.93 -7.30 8.15
C THR A 229 2.54 -8.49 7.43
N MET A 230 3.69 -8.29 6.78
CA MET A 230 4.41 -9.36 6.10
C MET A 230 4.75 -10.53 7.06
N ALA A 231 5.12 -10.24 8.31
CA ALA A 231 5.44 -11.27 9.28
C ALA A 231 4.23 -12.16 9.62
N TRP A 232 3.06 -11.58 9.92
CA TRP A 232 1.90 -12.40 10.25
C TRP A 232 1.26 -13.04 9.01
N VAL A 233 1.33 -12.41 7.83
CA VAL A 233 0.91 -13.03 6.56
C VAL A 233 1.76 -14.27 6.26
N ALA A 234 3.08 -14.22 6.48
CA ALA A 234 3.95 -15.37 6.33
C ALA A 234 3.60 -16.50 7.31
N ILE A 235 3.32 -16.16 8.58
CA ILE A 235 2.83 -17.14 9.56
C ILE A 235 1.51 -17.75 9.11
N LEU A 236 0.52 -16.92 8.73
CA LEU A 236 -0.78 -17.40 8.27
C LEU A 236 -0.66 -18.32 7.06
N SER A 237 0.17 -17.94 6.08
CA SER A 237 0.44 -18.76 4.91
C SER A 237 1.04 -20.11 5.27
N SER A 238 1.96 -20.18 6.24
CA SER A 238 2.59 -21.44 6.65
C SER A 238 1.63 -22.43 7.31
N LEU A 239 0.44 -21.96 7.71
CA LEU A 239 -0.60 -22.76 8.36
C LEU A 239 -1.67 -23.23 7.37
N LEU A 240 -1.66 -22.73 6.14
CA LEU A 240 -2.65 -23.07 5.13
C LEU A 240 -2.12 -24.15 4.18
N PRO A 241 -3.01 -24.98 3.61
CA PRO A 241 -2.63 -25.90 2.56
C PRO A 241 -2.43 -25.17 1.22
N ASP A 242 -1.72 -25.81 0.31
CA ASP A 242 -1.70 -25.40 -1.10
C ASP A 242 -3.12 -25.54 -1.70
N PRO A 243 -3.52 -24.66 -2.65
CA PRO A 243 -2.78 -23.51 -3.19
C PRO A 243 -2.95 -22.22 -2.36
N TRP A 244 -3.71 -22.26 -1.27
CA TRP A 244 -4.07 -21.06 -0.50
C TRP A 244 -2.86 -20.40 0.17
N ALA A 245 -1.91 -21.21 0.66
CA ALA A 245 -0.62 -20.71 1.14
C ALA A 245 0.08 -19.88 0.05
N PHE A 246 0.20 -20.43 -1.15
CA PHE A 246 0.81 -19.75 -2.29
C PHE A 246 0.12 -18.43 -2.65
N TYR A 247 -1.21 -18.37 -2.68
CA TYR A 247 -1.92 -17.11 -2.97
C TYR A 247 -1.71 -16.04 -1.91
N ILE A 248 -1.76 -16.42 -0.63
CA ILE A 248 -1.58 -15.48 0.47
C ILE A 248 -0.13 -14.98 0.50
N PHE A 249 0.84 -15.87 0.38
CA PHE A 249 2.26 -15.51 0.40
C PHE A 249 2.69 -14.75 -0.86
N GLY A 250 2.23 -15.18 -2.04
CA GLY A 250 2.55 -14.53 -3.31
C GLY A 250 2.04 -13.09 -3.39
N SER A 251 0.97 -12.76 -2.66
CA SER A 251 0.39 -11.41 -2.59
C SER A 251 0.92 -10.58 -1.40
N LEU A 252 2.03 -10.98 -0.77
CA LEU A 252 2.53 -10.40 0.49
C LEU A 252 2.82 -8.89 0.39
N GLY A 253 3.28 -8.40 -0.76
CA GLY A 253 3.45 -6.96 -1.01
C GLY A 253 2.12 -6.20 -0.95
N THR A 254 1.08 -6.75 -1.58
CA THR A 254 -0.26 -6.15 -1.62
C THR A 254 -0.93 -6.16 -0.26
N TRP A 255 -0.84 -7.26 0.48
CA TRP A 255 -1.36 -7.34 1.84
C TRP A 255 -0.77 -6.27 2.74
N GLY A 256 0.56 -6.07 2.68
CA GLY A 256 1.24 -5.02 3.44
C GLY A 256 0.67 -3.63 3.22
N VAL A 257 0.40 -3.27 1.96
CA VAL A 257 -0.10 -1.94 1.60
C VAL A 257 -1.61 -1.80 1.84
N LEU A 258 -2.39 -2.86 1.57
CA LEU A 258 -3.83 -2.90 1.86
C LEU A 258 -4.10 -2.66 3.36
N ILE A 259 -3.40 -3.41 4.21
CA ILE A 259 -3.55 -3.32 5.66
C ILE A 259 -3.07 -1.96 6.16
N LEU A 260 -1.99 -1.41 5.60
CA LEU A 260 -1.57 -0.04 5.88
C LEU A 260 -2.67 0.97 5.53
N ASN A 261 -3.29 0.86 4.34
CA ASN A 261 -4.36 1.75 3.90
C ASN A 261 -5.63 1.64 4.76
N LEU A 262 -5.95 0.44 5.23
CA LEU A 262 -7.03 0.22 6.21
C LEU A 262 -6.72 0.92 7.53
N GLY A 263 -5.50 0.77 8.05
CA GLY A 263 -5.07 1.46 9.26
C GLY A 263 -5.09 2.97 9.10
N LEU A 264 -4.53 3.49 8.00
CA LEU A 264 -4.55 4.92 7.68
C LEU A 264 -5.98 5.45 7.63
N SER A 265 -6.86 4.75 6.91
CA SER A 265 -8.27 5.14 6.80
C SER A 265 -8.91 5.14 8.18
N TYR A 266 -8.78 4.06 8.96
CA TYR A 266 -9.37 3.94 10.29
C TYR A 266 -8.95 5.07 11.25
N PHE A 267 -7.64 5.29 11.41
CA PHE A 267 -7.14 6.30 12.37
C PHE A 267 -7.35 7.74 11.91
N LEU A 268 -7.45 7.96 10.60
CA LEU A 268 -7.66 9.29 10.03
C LEU A 268 -9.11 9.59 9.65
N TRP A 269 -10.02 8.63 9.77
CA TRP A 269 -11.43 8.78 9.38
C TRP A 269 -12.15 9.84 10.22
N ASP A 270 -11.91 9.81 11.53
CA ASP A 270 -12.67 10.55 12.54
C ASP A 270 -11.78 11.43 13.45
N SER A 271 -10.53 11.69 13.05
CA SER A 271 -9.66 12.57 13.85
C SER A 271 -10.03 14.06 13.77
N GLN A 272 -11.23 14.39 13.27
CA GLN A 272 -11.80 15.75 13.36
C GLN A 272 -12.13 16.13 14.81
N ASP A 273 -12.59 15.16 15.61
CA ASP A 273 -13.20 15.45 16.92
C ASP A 273 -12.19 15.60 18.07
N ASN A 274 -10.97 15.09 17.92
CA ASN A 274 -9.95 15.09 18.99
C ASN A 274 -8.92 16.23 18.90
N LEU A 275 -9.03 17.13 17.92
CA LEU A 275 -8.05 18.22 17.72
C LEU A 275 -8.39 19.53 18.42
N PHE A 276 -9.62 19.65 18.92
CA PHE A 276 -10.00 20.73 19.80
C PHE A 276 -10.57 20.11 21.07
N PRO A 277 -9.78 19.91 22.14
CA PRO A 277 -10.40 20.02 23.45
C PRO A 277 -11.07 21.39 23.45
N VAL A 278 -12.39 21.42 23.29
CA VAL A 278 -13.19 22.58 23.63
C VAL A 278 -12.68 22.92 25.03
N PRO A 279 -12.06 24.09 25.24
CA PRO A 279 -11.71 24.51 26.58
C PRO A 279 -13.03 24.39 27.33
N THR A 280 -13.13 23.45 28.25
CA THR A 280 -14.30 23.35 29.11
C THR A 280 -14.30 24.67 29.86
N GLU A 281 -15.09 25.62 29.37
CA GLU A 281 -15.56 26.78 30.10
C GLU A 281 -16.27 26.23 31.33
N ASN A 282 -15.53 25.84 32.36
CA ASN A 282 -16.02 25.48 33.69
C ASN A 282 -14.80 25.20 34.58
N THR A 283 -14.19 26.28 35.08
CA THR A 283 -13.83 26.47 36.49
C THR A 283 -13.19 27.84 36.71
N CYS A 284 -13.80 28.91 36.16
CA CYS A 284 -13.73 30.22 36.80
C CYS A 284 -14.97 30.40 37.67
N SER A 285 -15.21 29.48 38.60
CA SER A 285 -15.99 29.78 39.81
C SER A 285 -15.06 30.40 40.84
N GLY A 286 -14.40 31.49 40.45
CA GLY A 286 -13.80 32.44 41.37
C GLY A 286 -14.90 33.38 41.82
N SER A 287 -15.64 33.00 42.86
CA SER A 287 -16.49 33.92 43.59
C SER A 287 -15.59 34.95 44.28
N ASP A 288 -15.35 36.08 43.61
CA ASP A 288 -14.74 37.25 44.21
C ASP A 288 -15.66 37.79 45.32
N ASN A 289 -15.40 37.37 46.56
CA ASN A 289 -15.85 38.07 47.76
C ASN A 289 -15.06 39.38 47.86
N ILE A 290 -15.53 40.42 47.19
CA ILE A 290 -15.06 41.79 47.38
C ILE A 290 -15.60 42.28 48.74
N SER A 291 -14.77 42.17 49.77
CA SER A 291 -14.97 42.82 51.06
C SER A 291 -14.69 44.32 50.91
N TYR A 292 -15.73 45.14 50.96
CA TYR A 292 -15.59 46.60 51.07
C TYR A 292 -15.10 46.94 52.48
N GLY A 293 -13.82 47.31 52.57
CA GLY A 293 -13.23 47.88 53.79
C GLY A 293 -13.93 49.19 54.17
N SER A 294 -14.46 49.24 55.38
CA SER A 294 -15.04 50.44 55.98
C SER A 294 -13.93 51.43 56.35
N VAL A 295 -14.02 52.64 55.81
CA VAL A 295 -13.20 53.78 56.20
C VAL A 295 -13.70 54.31 57.55
N SER A 296 -12.92 54.05 58.60
CA SER A 296 -13.12 54.70 59.91
C SER A 296 -12.52 56.10 59.88
N LYS A 297 -13.36 57.13 60.08
CA LYS A 297 -12.94 58.48 60.42
C LYS A 297 -12.61 58.54 61.91
N LYS A 298 -11.38 58.92 62.25
CA LYS A 298 -11.04 59.79 63.38
C LYS A 298 -9.67 60.40 63.17
#